data_AF-A0A950GXT3-F1
#
_entry.id   AF-A0A950GXT3-F1
#
_cell.length_a   1.000
_cell.length_b   1.000
_cell.length_c   1.000
_cell.angle_alpha   90.00
_cell.angle_beta   90.00
_cell.angle_gamma   90.00
#
_symmetry.space_group_name_H-M   'P 1'
#
loop_
_entity.id
_entity.type
_entity.pdbx_description
1 polymer ?
#
loop_
_entity_poly.entity_id
_entity_poly.type
_entity_poly.pdbx_seq_one_letter_code
_entity_poly.pdbx_strand_id
1 'polypeptide(L)'
;MRSRTARRSLPPLVVLVVGLLITALLAWLCWTVNDRNETRLLHIQVQEAGSVLTAAIPSVVTPPASAVDIAQATGGDPAKVSAYLSPYVGSGSVYASATLLALDPVPHVVGTMGVPPYVGPSSPRFLAALSQAERTEGPSVIGILGGSTGRRIGYVFAGPGSAYAVYVETALAPDERLPAASNAAFSDLDFAIYLGRQPVAGQLLFANVADLPLTGRTASAVAPVGDTALLLVAKPAGVLGGTLLADLTWIVALAGVALTLVATWIAASLARGRRLAEQLAVANRALYGQQRGIAQTLQRALLPKELPPIRGLETSLRYRPGVEGIDVGGDWCDVVELQPDMVLFVVGDVFGRGLEAATTMAALHYAIRAYAREGDAPATVLAKLSAFVQVEQGRRFASVLCGLLDVRGHRLVLANAGHLPPLLVSDGNRSYVEAAPGPPIGVNSERPYREVTVDVPPGSTLLAFTDGLVERRGEALDEGLARLKDAVPTPLSSLDECLDAMLAALVLPGARDDTALLGLRWTG
;
A
#
# COMPACT_ATOMS: atom_id res chain seq x y z
N MET A 1 -14.71 -12.54 21.83
CA MET A 1 -14.47 -11.99 20.47
C MET A 1 -13.02 -11.54 20.37
N ARG A 2 -12.13 -12.41 19.86
CA ARG A 2 -10.68 -12.20 19.78
C ARG A 2 -10.23 -12.05 18.32
N SER A 3 -9.12 -11.32 18.17
CA SER A 3 -8.24 -11.18 16.99
C SER A 3 -8.83 -10.54 15.72
N ARG A 4 -8.83 -9.19 15.69
CA ARG A 4 -8.50 -8.49 14.44
C ARG A 4 -7.01 -8.70 14.21
N THR A 5 -6.68 -9.52 13.22
CA THR A 5 -5.36 -9.67 12.65
C THR A 5 -4.87 -8.30 12.20
N ALA A 6 -4.02 -7.66 13.01
CA ALA A 6 -3.25 -6.52 12.58
C ALA A 6 -2.33 -7.02 11.46
N ARG A 7 -2.77 -6.86 10.20
CA ARG A 7 -1.92 -7.02 9.01
C ARG A 7 -0.69 -6.14 9.26
N ARG A 8 0.42 -6.76 9.64
CA ARG A 8 1.73 -6.14 9.68
C ARG A 8 1.99 -5.64 8.27
N SER A 9 1.77 -4.35 8.06
CA SER A 9 2.15 -3.69 6.82
C SER A 9 3.65 -3.89 6.67
N LEU A 10 4.06 -4.49 5.55
CA LEU A 10 5.47 -4.69 5.24
C LEU A 10 6.20 -3.33 5.36
N PRO A 11 7.44 -3.31 5.89
CA PRO A 11 8.23 -2.09 5.95
C PRO A 11 8.34 -1.46 4.56
N PRO A 12 8.27 -0.13 4.41
CA PRO A 12 8.44 0.53 3.12
C PRO A 12 9.74 0.10 2.40
N LEU A 13 10.80 -0.13 3.18
CA LEU A 13 12.07 -0.68 2.68
C LEU A 13 11.91 -2.05 2.00
N VAL A 14 11.09 -2.94 2.58
CA VAL A 14 10.85 -4.28 2.01
C VAL A 14 10.05 -4.16 0.72
N VAL A 15 9.04 -3.28 0.68
CA VAL A 15 8.27 -3.01 -0.56
C VAL A 15 9.19 -2.49 -1.66
N LEU A 16 10.10 -1.56 -1.35
CA LEU A 16 11.07 -1.03 -2.29
C LEU A 16 12.00 -2.11 -2.83
N VAL A 17 12.64 -2.88 -1.94
CA VAL A 17 13.61 -3.92 -2.33
C VAL A 17 12.95 -5.00 -3.18
N VAL A 18 11.80 -5.51 -2.75
CA VAL A 18 11.07 -6.56 -3.48
C VAL A 18 10.59 -6.04 -4.84
N GLY A 19 10.03 -4.83 -4.91
CA GLY A 19 9.56 -4.24 -6.16
C GLY A 19 10.69 -4.02 -7.17
N LEU A 20 11.86 -3.56 -6.70
CA LEU A 20 13.03 -3.39 -7.56
C LEU A 20 13.59 -4.73 -8.06
N LEU A 21 13.64 -5.76 -7.21
CA LEU A 21 14.08 -7.10 -7.60
C LEU A 21 13.17 -7.71 -8.66
N ILE A 22 11.85 -7.61 -8.49
CA ILE A 22 10.88 -8.08 -9.48
C ILE A 22 11.04 -7.30 -10.79
N THR A 23 11.18 -5.98 -10.74
CA THR A 23 11.37 -5.13 -11.92
C THR A 23 12.64 -5.52 -12.68
N ALA A 24 13.76 -5.71 -11.97
CA ALA A 24 15.03 -6.11 -12.57
C ALA A 24 14.93 -7.49 -13.24
N LEU A 25 14.28 -8.45 -12.58
CA LEU A 25 14.06 -9.79 -13.14
C LEU A 25 13.21 -9.75 -14.42
N LEU A 26 12.12 -8.98 -14.43
CA LEU A 26 11.25 -8.85 -15.61
C LEU A 26 11.97 -8.15 -16.76
N ALA A 27 12.71 -7.07 -16.49
CA ALA A 27 13.49 -6.39 -17.50
C ALA A 27 14.56 -7.32 -18.11
N TRP A 28 15.27 -8.08 -17.26
CA TRP A 28 16.25 -9.06 -17.73
C TRP A 28 15.61 -10.16 -18.60
N LEU A 29 14.43 -10.64 -18.22
CA LEU A 29 13.69 -11.63 -19.00
C LEU A 29 13.28 -11.07 -20.37
N CYS A 30 12.73 -9.85 -20.42
CA CYS A 30 12.39 -9.17 -21.67
C CYS A 30 13.60 -9.00 -22.59
N TRP A 31 14.73 -8.55 -22.04
CA TRP A 31 15.98 -8.42 -22.79
C TRP A 31 16.43 -9.76 -23.36
N THR A 32 16.43 -10.82 -22.54
CA THR A 32 16.86 -12.17 -22.95
C THR A 32 15.99 -12.73 -24.07
N VAL A 33 14.67 -12.52 -23.99
CA VAL A 33 13.73 -12.95 -25.04
C VAL A 33 13.97 -12.17 -26.33
N ASN A 34 14.13 -10.85 -26.25
CA ASN A 34 14.39 -10.01 -27.42
C ASN A 34 15.72 -10.37 -28.11
N ASP A 35 16.80 -10.55 -27.34
CA ASP A 35 18.12 -10.91 -27.86
C ASP A 35 18.13 -12.26 -28.59
N ARG A 36 17.45 -13.26 -28.01
CA ARG A 36 17.24 -14.57 -28.66
C ARG A 36 16.40 -14.45 -29.93
N ASN A 37 15.35 -13.63 -29.90
CA ASN A 37 14.47 -13.43 -31.04
C ASN A 37 15.22 -12.78 -32.22
N GLU A 38 15.97 -11.71 -31.96
CA GLU A 38 16.79 -11.04 -32.98
C GLU A 38 17.83 -11.99 -33.58
N THR A 39 18.50 -12.80 -32.76
CA THR A 39 19.49 -13.79 -33.25
C THR A 39 18.85 -14.85 -34.13
N ARG A 40 17.64 -15.30 -33.77
CA ARG A 40 16.86 -16.26 -34.56
C ARG A 40 16.40 -15.66 -35.89
N LEU A 41 15.86 -14.43 -35.88
CA LEU A 41 15.40 -13.75 -37.09
C LEU A 41 16.55 -13.52 -38.07
N LEU A 42 17.72 -13.10 -37.56
CA LEU A 42 18.92 -12.95 -38.39
C LEU A 42 19.30 -14.26 -39.09
N HIS A 43 19.32 -15.39 -38.38
CA HIS A 43 19.62 -16.67 -38.99
C HIS A 43 18.61 -17.05 -40.07
N ILE A 44 17.31 -16.84 -39.82
CA ILE A 44 16.25 -17.15 -40.79
C ILE A 44 16.43 -16.31 -42.06
N GLN A 45 16.53 -14.98 -41.94
CA GLN A 45 16.69 -14.10 -43.09
C GLN A 45 17.98 -14.40 -43.87
N VAL A 46 19.10 -14.70 -43.19
CA VAL A 46 20.36 -15.05 -43.86
C VAL A 46 20.26 -16.37 -44.62
N GLN A 47 19.51 -17.36 -44.10
CA GLN A 47 19.25 -18.61 -44.84
C GLN A 47 18.31 -18.40 -46.04
N GLU A 48 17.30 -17.53 -45.93
CA GLU A 48 16.45 -17.13 -47.05
C GLU A 48 17.28 -16.43 -48.14
N ALA A 49 18.12 -15.47 -47.76
CA ALA A 49 19.05 -14.80 -48.66
C ALA A 49 20.04 -15.78 -49.33
N GLY A 50 20.58 -16.73 -48.56
CA GLY A 50 21.41 -17.81 -49.09
C GLY A 50 20.68 -18.73 -50.07
N SER A 51 19.39 -18.98 -49.85
CA SER A 51 18.54 -19.76 -50.76
C SER A 51 18.28 -19.01 -52.06
N VAL A 52 18.03 -17.69 -51.99
CA VAL A 52 17.91 -16.83 -53.18
C VAL A 52 19.23 -16.80 -53.96
N LEU A 53 20.36 -16.71 -53.27
CA LEU A 53 21.69 -16.78 -53.90
C LEU A 53 21.89 -18.11 -54.61
N THR A 54 21.53 -19.23 -53.95
CA THR A 54 21.63 -20.57 -54.52
C THR A 54 20.76 -20.73 -55.76
N ALA A 55 19.52 -20.20 -55.73
CA ALA A 55 18.59 -20.23 -56.85
C ALA A 55 19.05 -19.39 -58.06
N ALA A 56 19.92 -18.38 -57.84
CA ALA A 56 20.48 -17.58 -58.91
C ALA A 56 21.66 -18.26 -59.64
N ILE A 57 22.33 -19.23 -59.02
CA ILE A 57 23.54 -19.89 -59.57
C ILE A 57 23.31 -20.49 -60.97
N PRO A 58 22.21 -21.23 -61.24
CA PRO A 58 21.98 -21.80 -62.57
C PRO A 58 21.94 -20.76 -63.70
N SER A 59 21.55 -19.51 -63.43
CA SER A 59 21.57 -18.45 -64.46
C SER A 59 22.98 -18.09 -64.95
N VAL A 60 24.00 -18.35 -64.12
CA VAL A 60 25.44 -18.11 -64.42
C VAL A 60 26.17 -19.41 -64.81
N VAL A 61 25.61 -20.57 -64.49
CA VAL A 61 26.28 -21.87 -64.72
C VAL A 61 25.75 -22.56 -65.98
N THR A 62 24.44 -22.51 -66.21
CA THR A 62 23.80 -23.29 -67.28
C THR A 62 24.22 -22.84 -68.68
N PRO A 63 24.26 -21.53 -69.05
CA PRO A 63 24.64 -21.14 -70.41
C PRO A 63 26.02 -21.65 -70.87
N PRO A 64 27.13 -21.43 -70.14
CA PRO A 64 28.43 -21.96 -70.56
C PRO A 64 28.51 -23.49 -70.52
N ALA A 65 27.81 -24.17 -69.60
CA ALA A 65 27.70 -25.63 -69.61
C ALA A 65 27.02 -26.14 -70.89
N SER A 66 25.86 -25.57 -71.27
CA SER A 66 25.18 -25.91 -72.51
C SER A 66 26.00 -25.56 -73.76
N ALA A 67 26.86 -24.55 -73.69
CA ALA A 67 27.78 -24.22 -74.78
C ALA A 67 28.85 -25.32 -74.99
N VAL A 68 29.28 -26.01 -73.94
CA VAL A 68 30.15 -27.21 -74.06
C VAL A 68 29.41 -28.32 -74.80
N ASP A 69 28.16 -28.59 -74.44
CA ASP A 69 27.34 -29.63 -75.10
C ASP A 69 27.12 -29.33 -76.59
N ILE A 70 26.85 -28.05 -76.93
CA ILE A 70 26.72 -27.60 -78.32
C ILE A 70 28.05 -27.77 -79.07
N ALA A 71 29.18 -27.42 -78.44
CA ALA A 71 30.50 -27.60 -79.05
C ALA A 71 30.78 -29.07 -79.35
N GLN A 72 30.48 -29.97 -78.41
CA GLN A 72 30.60 -31.42 -78.63
C GLN A 72 29.74 -31.90 -79.80
N ALA A 73 28.45 -31.51 -79.82
CA ALA A 73 27.51 -31.95 -80.85
C ALA A 73 27.84 -31.42 -82.25
N THR A 74 28.57 -30.32 -82.34
CA THR A 74 28.89 -29.63 -83.61
C THR A 74 30.32 -29.82 -84.08
N GLY A 75 31.14 -30.58 -83.32
CA GLY A 75 32.56 -30.74 -83.64
C GLY A 75 33.36 -29.44 -83.47
N GLY A 76 32.99 -28.61 -82.50
CA GLY A 76 33.71 -27.38 -82.14
C GLY A 76 33.43 -26.19 -83.04
N ASP A 77 32.30 -26.15 -83.76
CA ASP A 77 31.94 -25.04 -84.65
C ASP A 77 31.81 -23.71 -83.87
N PRO A 78 32.76 -22.76 -84.02
CA PRO A 78 32.77 -21.53 -83.23
C PRO A 78 31.57 -20.62 -83.57
N ALA A 79 31.00 -20.71 -84.78
CA ALA A 79 29.88 -19.87 -85.17
C ALA A 79 28.59 -20.27 -84.43
N LYS A 80 28.36 -21.57 -84.23
CA LYS A 80 27.17 -22.07 -83.52
C LYS A 80 27.25 -21.82 -82.01
N VAL A 81 28.41 -22.06 -81.42
CA VAL A 81 28.66 -21.76 -80.00
C VAL A 81 28.56 -20.25 -79.75
N SER A 82 29.10 -19.44 -80.68
CA SER A 82 29.01 -17.98 -80.58
C SER A 82 27.59 -17.45 -80.75
N ALA A 83 26.81 -18.00 -81.68
CA ALA A 83 25.41 -17.64 -81.83
C ALA A 83 24.63 -17.88 -80.52
N TYR A 84 24.86 -19.03 -79.87
CA TYR A 84 24.20 -19.37 -78.60
C TYR A 84 24.62 -18.47 -77.42
N LEU A 85 25.92 -18.20 -77.28
CA LEU A 85 26.44 -17.38 -76.18
C LEU A 85 26.28 -15.86 -76.40
N SER A 86 25.96 -15.41 -77.61
CA SER A 86 25.82 -13.99 -77.94
C SER A 86 24.90 -13.16 -77.02
N PRO A 87 23.77 -13.69 -76.48
CA PRO A 87 22.94 -12.91 -75.54
C PRO A 87 23.60 -12.73 -74.16
N TYR A 88 24.54 -13.62 -73.80
CA TYR A 88 25.14 -13.69 -72.48
C TYR A 88 26.53 -13.06 -72.40
N VAL A 89 27.17 -12.78 -73.54
CA VAL A 89 28.56 -12.29 -73.62
C VAL A 89 28.59 -10.91 -74.27
N GLY A 90 29.10 -9.90 -73.56
CA GLY A 90 29.19 -8.53 -74.07
C GLY A 90 29.05 -7.46 -72.99
N SER A 91 29.02 -6.19 -73.43
CA SER A 91 28.86 -5.05 -72.51
C SER A 91 27.47 -5.05 -71.89
N GLY A 92 27.39 -5.21 -70.56
CA GLY A 92 26.12 -5.27 -69.82
C GLY A 92 25.48 -6.66 -69.76
N SER A 93 26.12 -7.69 -70.34
CA SER A 93 25.70 -9.08 -70.21
C SER A 93 26.39 -9.78 -69.02
N VAL A 94 25.96 -11.00 -68.69
CA VAL A 94 26.44 -11.78 -67.54
C VAL A 94 27.94 -12.10 -67.63
N TYR A 95 28.47 -12.31 -68.84
CA TYR A 95 29.88 -12.59 -69.07
C TYR A 95 30.54 -11.45 -69.86
N ALA A 96 31.73 -11.06 -69.43
CA ALA A 96 32.57 -10.13 -70.17
C ALA A 96 33.25 -10.83 -71.36
N SER A 97 33.71 -12.06 -71.15
CA SER A 97 34.37 -12.85 -72.19
C SER A 97 33.95 -14.32 -72.12
N ALA A 98 33.91 -14.98 -73.26
CA ALA A 98 33.75 -16.42 -73.37
C ALA A 98 34.69 -16.99 -74.44
N THR A 99 35.47 -18.01 -74.08
CA THR A 99 36.47 -18.63 -74.95
C THR A 99 36.15 -20.11 -75.08
N LEU A 100 36.00 -20.59 -76.32
CA LEU A 100 35.88 -22.00 -76.65
C LEU A 100 37.27 -22.59 -76.85
N LEU A 101 37.55 -23.72 -76.21
CA LEU A 101 38.81 -24.44 -76.31
C LEU A 101 38.57 -25.87 -76.80
N ALA A 102 39.48 -26.37 -77.63
CA ALA A 102 39.59 -27.79 -77.97
C ALA A 102 40.72 -28.41 -77.14
N LEU A 103 40.52 -29.64 -76.66
CA LEU A 103 41.34 -30.25 -75.60
C LEU A 103 42.43 -31.22 -76.10
N ASP A 104 42.85 -31.16 -77.37
CA ASP A 104 43.67 -32.23 -77.98
C ASP A 104 45.02 -31.75 -78.58
N PRO A 105 46.19 -32.35 -78.24
CA PRO A 105 46.57 -32.90 -76.92
C PRO A 105 46.96 -31.78 -75.92
N VAL A 106 46.98 -30.52 -76.38
CA VAL A 106 47.21 -29.33 -75.57
C VAL A 106 46.03 -28.38 -75.82
N PRO A 107 45.41 -27.82 -74.77
CA PRO A 107 44.30 -26.88 -74.92
C PRO A 107 44.67 -25.71 -75.83
N HIS A 108 43.94 -25.54 -76.93
CA HIS A 108 44.09 -24.40 -77.82
C HIS A 108 42.75 -23.70 -78.07
N VAL A 109 42.82 -22.40 -78.32
CA VAL A 109 41.63 -21.56 -78.49
C VAL A 109 41.04 -21.78 -79.87
N VAL A 110 39.76 -22.16 -79.91
CA VAL A 110 38.96 -22.30 -81.14
C VAL A 110 38.32 -20.95 -81.49
N GLY A 111 37.87 -20.20 -80.48
CA GLY A 111 37.32 -18.87 -80.65
C GLY A 111 37.09 -18.14 -79.33
N THR A 112 37.15 -16.82 -79.36
CA THR A 112 36.88 -15.95 -78.20
C THR A 112 35.81 -14.94 -78.57
N MET A 113 34.88 -14.72 -77.65
CA MET A 113 33.78 -13.76 -77.71
C MET A 113 33.93 -12.72 -76.61
N GLY A 114 33.51 -11.50 -76.89
CA GLY A 114 33.58 -10.39 -75.94
C GLY A 114 34.98 -9.79 -75.84
N VAL A 115 35.34 -9.29 -74.66
CA VAL A 115 36.65 -8.70 -74.40
C VAL A 115 37.72 -9.79 -74.22
N PRO A 116 39.02 -9.50 -74.43
CA PRO A 116 40.06 -10.48 -74.18
C PRO A 116 40.05 -10.99 -72.73
N PRO A 117 40.23 -12.30 -72.50
CA PRO A 117 40.33 -12.85 -71.15
C PRO A 117 41.63 -12.38 -70.48
N TYR A 118 41.59 -12.20 -69.16
CA TYR A 118 42.75 -11.90 -68.35
C TYR A 118 43.70 -13.08 -68.18
N VAL A 119 43.16 -14.30 -68.22
CA VAL A 119 43.95 -15.51 -68.08
C VAL A 119 43.97 -16.29 -69.39
N GLY A 120 45.17 -16.56 -69.90
CA GLY A 120 45.35 -17.38 -71.10
C GLY A 120 45.23 -18.89 -70.84
N PRO A 121 44.99 -19.68 -71.90
CA PRO A 121 44.81 -21.13 -71.84
C PRO A 121 46.05 -21.90 -71.38
N SER A 122 47.23 -21.28 -71.44
CA SER A 122 48.50 -21.88 -71.02
C SER A 122 48.91 -21.52 -69.58
N SER A 123 48.08 -20.76 -68.85
CA SER A 123 48.44 -20.36 -67.48
C SER A 123 48.31 -21.54 -66.50
N PRO A 124 49.18 -21.62 -65.47
CA PRO A 124 49.07 -22.68 -64.46
C PRO A 124 47.73 -22.69 -63.72
N ARG A 125 47.13 -21.52 -63.48
CA ARG A 125 45.83 -21.40 -62.81
C ARG A 125 44.69 -21.92 -63.68
N PHE A 126 44.74 -21.64 -64.98
CA PHE A 126 43.77 -22.15 -65.93
C PHE A 126 43.87 -23.67 -66.07
N LEU A 127 45.07 -24.21 -66.27
CA LEU A 127 45.27 -25.65 -66.41
C LEU A 127 44.86 -26.43 -65.15
N ALA A 128 45.11 -25.86 -63.96
CA ALA A 128 44.63 -26.44 -62.71
C ALA A 128 43.09 -26.48 -62.65
N ALA A 129 42.41 -25.38 -62.98
CA ALA A 129 40.94 -25.33 -63.01
C ALA A 129 40.35 -26.24 -64.10
N LEU A 130 40.97 -26.31 -65.28
CA LEU A 130 40.56 -27.21 -66.36
C LEU A 130 40.66 -28.67 -65.93
N SER A 131 41.79 -29.08 -65.34
CA SER A 131 41.95 -30.45 -64.81
C SER A 131 40.95 -30.80 -63.72
N GLN A 132 40.46 -29.79 -62.99
CA GLN A 132 39.45 -29.98 -61.96
C GLN A 132 38.06 -30.09 -62.58
N ALA A 133 37.73 -29.22 -63.54
CA ALA A 133 36.47 -29.27 -64.28
C ALA A 133 36.29 -30.60 -65.03
N GLU A 134 37.35 -31.15 -65.65
CA GLU A 134 37.29 -32.48 -66.30
C GLU A 134 36.97 -33.63 -65.34
N ARG A 135 37.20 -33.45 -64.03
CA ARG A 135 36.96 -34.45 -62.98
C ARG A 135 35.63 -34.28 -62.26
N THR A 136 34.95 -33.14 -62.41
CA THR A 136 33.74 -32.80 -61.66
C THR A 136 32.58 -32.46 -62.58
N GLU A 137 31.37 -32.90 -62.27
CA GLU A 137 30.16 -32.46 -62.95
C GLU A 137 29.80 -31.02 -62.50
N GLY A 138 30.47 -30.02 -63.06
CA GLY A 138 30.24 -28.60 -62.74
C GLY A 138 31.40 -27.68 -63.11
N PRO A 139 31.22 -26.35 -62.96
CA PRO A 139 32.29 -25.40 -63.20
C PRO A 139 33.42 -25.55 -62.19
N SER A 140 34.67 -25.38 -62.64
CA SER A 140 35.78 -25.07 -61.74
C SER A 140 36.08 -23.58 -61.73
N VAL A 141 36.20 -23.00 -60.54
CA VAL A 141 36.43 -21.56 -60.38
C VAL A 141 37.93 -21.27 -60.29
N ILE A 142 38.45 -20.49 -61.24
CA ILE A 142 39.86 -20.05 -61.24
C ILE A 142 40.12 -19.06 -60.09
N GLY A 143 39.11 -18.27 -59.73
CA GLY A 143 39.14 -17.26 -58.68
C GLY A 143 38.95 -15.84 -59.19
N ILE A 144 39.20 -14.87 -58.32
CA ILE A 144 39.14 -13.44 -58.65
C ILE A 144 40.41 -13.02 -59.40
N LEU A 145 40.21 -12.45 -60.59
CA LEU A 145 41.22 -12.02 -61.54
C LEU A 145 41.27 -10.48 -61.57
N GLY A 146 42.47 -9.91 -61.47
CA GLY A 146 42.69 -8.47 -61.60
C GLY A 146 43.31 -8.13 -62.95
N GLY A 147 42.79 -7.11 -63.64
CA GLY A 147 43.35 -6.62 -64.89
C GLY A 147 43.05 -5.13 -65.12
N SER A 148 43.47 -4.61 -66.27
CA SER A 148 43.41 -3.17 -66.60
C SER A 148 41.98 -2.60 -66.69
N THR A 149 40.97 -3.45 -66.89
CA THR A 149 39.56 -3.06 -67.02
C THR A 149 38.70 -3.40 -65.80
N GLY A 150 39.33 -3.68 -64.64
CA GLY A 150 38.65 -4.03 -63.39
C GLY A 150 38.83 -5.49 -62.97
N ARG A 151 38.00 -5.95 -62.02
CA ARG A 151 38.05 -7.32 -61.46
C ARG A 151 37.08 -8.24 -62.18
N ARG A 152 37.45 -9.51 -62.35
CA ARG A 152 36.60 -10.55 -62.97
C ARG A 152 36.67 -11.85 -62.19
N ILE A 153 35.69 -12.73 -62.35
CA ILE A 153 35.77 -14.12 -61.88
C ILE A 153 35.85 -15.03 -63.10
N GLY A 154 36.86 -15.91 -63.12
CA GLY A 154 37.02 -16.91 -64.17
C GLY A 154 36.39 -18.25 -63.82
N TYR A 155 35.62 -18.81 -64.74
CA TYR A 155 34.98 -20.13 -64.62
C TYR A 155 35.35 -21.00 -65.81
N VAL A 156 35.84 -22.21 -65.55
CA VAL A 156 36.11 -23.22 -66.58
C VAL A 156 35.03 -24.28 -66.54
N PHE A 157 34.41 -24.51 -67.68
CA PHE A 157 33.41 -25.55 -67.89
C PHE A 157 34.00 -26.59 -68.82
N ALA A 158 34.24 -27.78 -68.27
CA ALA A 158 34.59 -28.98 -68.98
C ALA A 158 33.76 -30.11 -68.38
N GLY A 159 33.35 -31.07 -69.21
CA GLY A 159 32.67 -32.27 -68.75
C GLY A 159 33.63 -33.45 -68.75
N PRO A 160 33.36 -34.52 -67.98
CA PRO A 160 34.16 -35.74 -68.04
C PRO A 160 34.18 -36.32 -69.45
N GLY A 161 35.37 -36.40 -70.06
CA GLY A 161 35.55 -36.90 -71.43
C GLY A 161 35.12 -35.93 -72.54
N SER A 162 34.83 -34.67 -72.22
CA SER A 162 34.57 -33.63 -73.22
C SER A 162 35.81 -33.38 -74.09
N ALA A 163 35.64 -33.27 -75.40
CA ALA A 163 36.69 -32.82 -76.31
C ALA A 163 36.86 -31.28 -76.34
N TYR A 164 35.93 -30.55 -75.72
CA TYR A 164 35.87 -29.09 -75.69
C TYR A 164 35.63 -28.58 -74.27
N ALA A 165 36.16 -27.39 -73.99
CA ALA A 165 35.88 -26.63 -72.77
C ALA A 165 35.46 -25.21 -73.11
N VAL A 166 34.63 -24.61 -72.26
CA VAL A 166 34.24 -23.21 -72.35
C VAL A 166 34.78 -22.48 -71.13
N TYR A 167 35.58 -21.46 -71.37
CA TYR A 167 36.11 -20.57 -70.35
C TYR A 167 35.40 -19.23 -70.40
N VAL A 168 34.77 -18.84 -69.30
CA VAL A 168 34.10 -17.53 -69.20
C VAL A 168 34.71 -16.68 -68.10
N GLU A 169 34.69 -15.37 -68.30
CA GLU A 169 34.99 -14.39 -67.27
C GLU A 169 33.78 -13.48 -67.05
N THR A 170 33.28 -13.43 -65.82
CA THR A 170 32.22 -12.51 -65.41
C THR A 170 32.86 -11.25 -64.83
N ALA A 171 32.44 -10.07 -65.30
CA ALA A 171 32.87 -8.81 -64.71
C ALA A 171 32.26 -8.61 -63.32
N LEU A 172 33.09 -8.25 -62.36
CA LEU A 172 32.65 -7.73 -61.07
C LEU A 172 32.45 -6.21 -61.21
N ALA A 173 31.36 -5.69 -60.65
CA ALA A 173 31.11 -4.25 -60.66
C ALA A 173 32.30 -3.49 -60.03
N PRO A 174 32.71 -2.33 -60.59
CA PRO A 174 33.87 -1.56 -60.12
C PRO A 174 33.66 -0.97 -58.72
N ASP A 175 32.42 -0.65 -58.38
CA ASP A 175 32.00 -0.39 -57.01
C ASP A 175 31.54 -1.72 -56.42
N GLU A 176 32.11 -2.12 -55.28
CA GLU A 176 31.74 -3.32 -54.53
C GLU A 176 30.28 -3.29 -54.00
N ARG A 177 29.42 -2.39 -54.52
CA ARG A 177 28.06 -2.03 -54.07
C ARG A 177 27.01 -2.35 -55.14
N LEU A 178 26.02 -3.16 -54.78
CA LEU A 178 24.86 -3.52 -55.59
C LEU A 178 23.91 -2.35 -55.42
N PRO A 179 23.11 -2.03 -56.43
CA PRO A 179 21.86 -1.32 -56.18
C PRO A 179 21.13 -2.11 -55.10
N ALA A 180 20.62 -1.43 -54.06
CA ALA A 180 19.90 -2.05 -52.95
C ALA A 180 18.98 -3.15 -53.49
N ALA A 181 19.34 -4.42 -53.23
CA ALA A 181 18.65 -5.54 -53.82
C ALA A 181 17.19 -5.45 -53.37
N SER A 182 16.28 -5.17 -54.31
CA SER A 182 14.86 -4.92 -54.06
C SER A 182 14.08 -6.18 -53.67
N ASN A 183 14.79 -7.22 -53.21
CA ASN A 183 14.27 -8.50 -52.82
C ASN A 183 14.20 -8.55 -51.29
N ALA A 184 13.03 -8.88 -50.74
CA ALA A 184 12.76 -8.83 -49.30
C ALA A 184 13.78 -9.60 -48.43
N ALA A 185 14.44 -10.62 -49.01
CA ALA A 185 15.46 -11.40 -48.31
C ALA A 185 16.73 -10.62 -47.95
N PHE A 186 17.02 -9.48 -48.61
CA PHE A 186 18.24 -8.70 -48.40
C PHE A 186 17.98 -7.29 -47.82
N SER A 187 16.73 -6.86 -47.68
CA SER A 187 16.39 -5.46 -47.38
C SER A 187 16.79 -5.01 -45.98
N ASP A 188 16.78 -5.90 -45.01
CA ASP A 188 17.06 -5.60 -43.59
C ASP A 188 18.46 -6.04 -43.14
N LEU A 189 19.33 -6.37 -44.10
CA LEU A 189 20.64 -6.96 -43.84
C LEU A 189 21.77 -6.08 -44.39
N ASP A 190 22.79 -5.87 -43.56
CA ASP A 190 24.12 -5.46 -43.99
C ASP A 190 24.92 -6.73 -44.26
N PHE A 191 25.35 -6.96 -45.50
CA PHE A 191 25.93 -8.22 -45.92
C PHE A 191 27.15 -8.06 -46.84
N ALA A 192 27.97 -9.11 -46.84
CA ALA A 192 29.11 -9.29 -47.72
C ALA A 192 29.12 -10.74 -48.24
N ILE A 193 29.37 -10.90 -49.54
CA ILE A 193 29.48 -12.19 -50.22
C ILE A 193 30.94 -12.42 -50.58
N TYR A 194 31.47 -13.57 -50.16
CA TYR A 194 32.84 -13.99 -50.40
C TYR A 194 32.86 -15.24 -51.28
N LEU A 195 33.90 -15.37 -52.09
CA LEU A 195 34.22 -16.60 -52.78
C LEU A 195 34.90 -17.58 -51.82
N GLY A 196 34.42 -18.82 -51.80
CA GLY A 196 34.83 -19.86 -50.87
C GLY A 196 33.92 -19.97 -49.65
N ARG A 197 34.43 -20.62 -48.59
CA ARG A 197 33.68 -20.92 -47.36
C ARG A 197 34.10 -20.07 -46.16
N GLN A 198 35.02 -19.13 -46.36
CA GLN A 198 35.62 -18.31 -45.31
C GLN A 198 35.62 -16.83 -45.72
N PRO A 199 35.37 -15.90 -44.79
CA PRO A 199 35.28 -14.47 -45.09
C PRO A 199 36.68 -13.85 -45.20
N VAL A 200 37.38 -14.13 -46.30
CA VAL A 200 38.73 -13.60 -46.56
C VAL A 200 38.62 -12.35 -47.42
N ALA A 201 39.26 -11.24 -47.00
CA ALA A 201 39.18 -9.95 -47.70
C ALA A 201 39.53 -10.03 -49.20
N GLY A 202 40.56 -10.81 -49.57
CA GLY A 202 40.96 -11.03 -50.97
C GLY A 202 39.97 -11.86 -51.81
N GLN A 203 38.94 -12.43 -51.18
CA GLN A 203 37.87 -13.20 -51.82
C GLN A 203 36.52 -12.47 -51.79
N LEU A 204 36.48 -11.20 -51.37
CA LEU A 204 35.24 -10.42 -51.35
C LEU A 204 34.72 -10.23 -52.77
N LEU A 205 33.51 -10.68 -53.06
CA LEU A 205 32.85 -10.44 -54.34
C LEU A 205 32.02 -9.17 -54.28
N PHE A 206 31.29 -9.02 -53.19
CA PHE A 206 30.23 -8.04 -53.08
C PHE A 206 29.98 -7.63 -51.62
N ALA A 207 29.71 -6.35 -51.34
CA ALA A 207 29.19 -5.90 -50.04
C ALA A 207 28.28 -4.68 -50.16
N ASN A 208 27.19 -4.61 -49.39
CA ASN A 208 26.35 -3.42 -49.35
C ASN A 208 26.82 -2.36 -48.33
N VAL A 209 27.88 -2.66 -47.55
CA VAL A 209 28.46 -1.77 -46.53
C VAL A 209 29.97 -1.62 -46.70
N ALA A 210 30.51 -0.49 -46.21
CA ALA A 210 31.94 -0.19 -46.28
C ALA A 210 32.77 -0.83 -45.15
N ASP A 211 32.18 -1.00 -43.97
CA ASP A 211 32.89 -1.48 -42.79
C ASP A 211 32.98 -3.02 -42.80
N LEU A 212 34.13 -3.53 -43.25
CA LEU A 212 34.47 -4.95 -43.27
C LEU A 212 35.74 -5.22 -42.45
N PRO A 213 35.86 -6.35 -41.73
CA PRO A 213 34.86 -7.42 -41.61
C PRO A 213 33.64 -7.00 -40.77
N LEU A 214 32.49 -7.63 -41.01
CA LEU A 214 31.28 -7.36 -40.23
C LEU A 214 31.49 -7.76 -38.76
N THR A 215 31.24 -6.83 -37.84
CA THR A 215 31.36 -7.04 -36.39
C THR A 215 30.00 -7.11 -35.70
N GLY A 216 29.96 -7.70 -34.50
CA GLY A 216 28.75 -7.79 -33.69
C GLY A 216 27.95 -9.05 -33.98
N ARG A 217 26.62 -8.94 -34.04
CA ARG A 217 25.74 -10.08 -34.31
C ARG A 217 25.72 -10.39 -35.81
N THR A 218 26.40 -11.47 -36.20
CA THR A 218 26.49 -11.93 -37.59
C THR A 218 25.92 -13.34 -37.76
N ALA A 219 25.37 -13.63 -38.92
CA ALA A 219 25.07 -14.98 -39.36
C ALA A 219 25.61 -15.20 -40.78
N SER A 220 25.72 -16.46 -41.20
CA SER A 220 26.24 -16.80 -42.52
C SER A 220 25.44 -17.91 -43.20
N ALA A 221 25.38 -17.86 -44.53
CA ALA A 221 24.85 -18.91 -45.38
C ALA A 221 25.85 -19.24 -46.50
N VAL A 222 25.86 -20.50 -46.94
CA VAL A 222 26.80 -20.99 -47.95
C VAL A 222 26.01 -21.51 -49.14
N ALA A 223 26.29 -20.99 -50.33
CA ALA A 223 25.67 -21.42 -51.59
C ALA A 223 26.73 -22.15 -52.45
N PRO A 224 26.60 -23.46 -52.72
CA PRO A 224 27.61 -24.23 -53.45
C PRO A 224 27.65 -23.87 -54.94
N VAL A 225 28.85 -23.65 -55.50
CA VAL A 225 29.07 -23.36 -56.93
C VAL A 225 30.19 -24.26 -57.45
N GLY A 226 29.82 -25.33 -58.16
CA GLY A 226 30.81 -26.27 -58.73
C GLY A 226 31.72 -26.86 -57.64
N ASP A 227 33.03 -26.64 -57.79
CA ASP A 227 34.07 -27.08 -56.83
C ASP A 227 34.29 -26.14 -55.63
N THR A 228 33.58 -25.01 -55.57
CA THR A 228 33.69 -23.99 -54.52
C THR A 228 32.31 -23.64 -53.93
N ALA A 229 32.25 -22.56 -53.17
CA ALA A 229 31.00 -22.01 -52.65
C ALA A 229 31.04 -20.49 -52.62
N LEU A 230 29.89 -19.87 -52.43
CA LEU A 230 29.74 -18.46 -52.08
C LEU A 230 29.31 -18.39 -50.60
N LEU A 231 30.08 -17.67 -49.80
CA LEU A 231 29.76 -17.41 -48.41
C LEU A 231 29.08 -16.04 -48.31
N LEU A 232 27.80 -16.03 -47.95
CA LEU A 232 27.11 -14.83 -47.49
C LEU A 232 27.34 -14.67 -45.99
N VAL A 233 27.88 -13.53 -45.57
CA VAL A 233 27.93 -13.12 -44.16
C VAL A 233 27.12 -11.85 -44.00
N ALA A 234 26.21 -11.80 -43.04
CA ALA A 234 25.38 -10.63 -42.80
C ALA A 234 25.18 -10.33 -41.32
N LYS A 235 24.91 -9.06 -41.03
CA LYS A 235 24.45 -8.52 -39.74
C LYS A 235 23.13 -7.76 -39.99
N PRO A 236 22.29 -7.55 -38.96
CA PRO A 236 21.07 -6.80 -39.15
C PRO A 236 21.38 -5.32 -39.40
N ALA A 237 20.71 -4.70 -40.37
CA ALA A 237 20.83 -3.26 -40.65
C ALA A 237 20.06 -2.39 -39.62
N GLY A 238 19.15 -3.00 -38.87
CA GLY A 238 18.34 -2.38 -37.82
C GLY A 238 17.82 -3.40 -36.81
N VAL A 239 16.66 -3.13 -36.21
CA VAL A 239 16.00 -4.06 -35.27
C VAL A 239 15.02 -4.94 -36.06
N LEU A 240 15.34 -6.22 -36.22
CA LEU A 240 14.56 -7.13 -37.06
C LEU A 240 13.16 -7.40 -36.49
N GLY A 241 13.03 -7.44 -35.15
CA GLY A 241 11.77 -7.64 -34.44
C GLY A 241 10.94 -6.35 -34.24
N GLY A 242 11.43 -5.21 -34.74
CA GLY A 242 10.79 -3.91 -34.58
C GLY A 242 11.14 -3.19 -33.27
N THR A 243 10.97 -1.86 -33.28
CA THR A 243 11.39 -0.97 -32.17
C THR A 243 10.63 -1.24 -30.87
N LEU A 244 9.34 -1.59 -30.94
CA LEU A 244 8.53 -1.85 -29.75
C LEU A 244 9.08 -3.02 -28.91
N LEU A 245 9.57 -4.08 -29.54
CA LEU A 245 10.14 -5.23 -28.83
C LEU A 245 11.50 -4.88 -28.21
N ALA A 246 12.31 -4.10 -28.91
CA ALA A 246 13.59 -3.61 -28.40
C ALA A 246 13.41 -2.68 -27.20
N ASP A 247 12.43 -1.78 -27.25
CA ASP A 247 12.15 -0.81 -26.20
C ASP A 247 11.41 -1.42 -25.00
N LEU A 248 10.77 -2.59 -25.17
CA LEU A 248 9.99 -3.24 -24.11
C LEU A 248 10.78 -3.42 -22.81
N THR A 249 12.07 -3.73 -22.91
CA THR A 249 12.97 -3.85 -21.74
C THR A 249 13.00 -2.55 -20.93
N TRP A 250 13.16 -1.42 -21.60
CA TRP A 250 13.21 -0.10 -20.95
C TRP A 250 11.84 0.34 -20.46
N ILE A 251 10.77 0.05 -21.21
CA ILE A 251 9.39 0.33 -20.80
C ILE A 251 9.08 -0.41 -19.49
N VAL A 252 9.39 -1.70 -19.42
CA VAL A 252 9.18 -2.52 -18.22
C VAL A 252 10.03 -2.04 -17.05
N ALA A 253 11.31 -1.70 -17.29
CA ALA A 253 12.19 -1.18 -16.25
C ALA A 253 11.69 0.15 -15.66
N LEU A 254 11.37 1.13 -16.51
CA LEU A 254 10.92 2.45 -16.09
C LEU A 254 9.55 2.39 -15.40
N ALA A 255 8.59 1.66 -15.98
CA ALA A 255 7.26 1.50 -15.40
C ALA A 255 7.33 0.76 -14.05
N GLY A 256 8.14 -0.30 -13.95
CA GLY A 256 8.32 -1.07 -12.73
C GLY A 256 8.95 -0.26 -11.60
N VAL A 257 9.98 0.55 -11.90
CA VAL A 257 10.59 1.47 -10.92
C VAL A 257 9.57 2.51 -10.46
N ALA A 258 8.86 3.16 -11.38
CA ALA A 258 7.85 4.16 -11.05
C ALA A 258 6.75 3.58 -10.14
N LEU A 259 6.20 2.41 -10.49
CA LEU A 259 5.21 1.70 -9.69
C LEU A 259 5.75 1.33 -8.31
N THR A 260 7.00 0.87 -8.22
CA THR A 260 7.64 0.51 -6.95
C THR A 260 7.83 1.74 -6.05
N LEU A 261 8.22 2.88 -6.61
CA LEU A 261 8.34 4.15 -5.86
C LEU A 261 6.99 4.63 -5.33
N VAL A 262 5.94 4.58 -6.16
CA VAL A 262 4.57 4.93 -5.73
C VAL A 262 4.10 3.99 -4.62
N ALA A 263 4.26 2.68 -4.78
CA ALA A 263 3.88 1.70 -3.74
C ALA A 263 4.65 1.93 -2.43
N THR A 264 5.95 2.22 -2.52
CA THR A 264 6.79 2.55 -1.36
C THR A 264 6.33 3.83 -0.67
N TRP A 265 5.99 4.87 -1.44
CA TRP A 265 5.48 6.14 -0.92
C TRP A 265 4.16 5.95 -0.18
N ILE A 266 3.22 5.17 -0.74
CA ILE A 266 1.94 4.82 -0.10
C ILE A 266 2.18 4.02 1.19
N ALA A 267 3.07 3.03 1.17
CA ALA A 267 3.39 2.26 2.37
C ALA A 267 3.99 3.15 3.48
N ALA A 268 4.86 4.08 3.12
CA ALA A 268 5.48 5.03 4.06
C ALA A 268 4.46 6.04 4.61
N SER A 269 3.55 6.56 3.78
CA SER A 269 2.52 7.52 4.21
C SER A 269 1.54 6.88 5.20
N LEU A 270 1.08 5.66 4.92
CA LEU A 270 0.22 4.89 5.82
C LEU A 270 0.91 4.57 7.15
N ALA A 271 2.20 4.19 7.11
CA ALA A 271 2.97 3.93 8.32
C ALA A 271 3.11 5.18 9.21
N ARG A 272 3.36 6.36 8.61
CA ARG A 272 3.40 7.64 9.34
C ARG A 272 2.05 7.99 9.96
N GLY A 273 0.96 7.87 9.19
CA GLY A 273 -0.39 8.18 9.66
C GLY A 273 -0.80 7.33 10.87
N ARG A 274 -0.49 6.03 10.86
CA ARG A 274 -0.76 5.12 12.00
C ARG A 274 -0.02 5.53 13.27
N ARG A 275 1.28 5.85 13.16
CA ARG A 275 2.08 6.28 14.33
C ARG A 275 1.53 7.55 14.96
N LEU A 276 1.13 8.52 14.14
CA LEU A 276 0.49 9.76 14.60
C LEU A 276 -0.84 9.49 15.31
N ALA A 277 -1.69 8.64 14.73
CA ALA A 277 -2.96 8.26 15.34
C ALA A 277 -2.77 7.53 16.69
N GLU A 278 -1.79 6.62 16.78
CA GLU A 278 -1.46 5.93 18.03
C GLU A 278 -0.95 6.90 19.10
N GLN A 279 -0.06 7.83 18.74
CA GLN A 279 0.43 8.86 19.65
C GLN A 279 -0.70 9.76 20.17
N LEU A 280 -1.59 10.23 19.29
CA LEU A 280 -2.74 11.03 19.67
C LEU A 280 -3.70 10.23 20.58
N ALA A 281 -3.93 8.95 20.28
CA ALA A 281 -4.80 8.10 21.10
C ALA A 281 -4.21 7.81 22.49
N VAL A 282 -2.88 7.73 22.62
CA VAL A 282 -2.21 7.60 23.92
C VAL A 282 -2.27 8.92 24.68
N ALA A 283 -1.94 10.05 24.03
CA ALA A 283 -1.99 11.37 24.64
C ALA A 283 -3.40 11.72 25.14
N ASN A 284 -4.43 11.45 24.33
CA ASN A 284 -5.82 11.72 24.71
C ASN A 284 -6.28 10.85 25.90
N ARG A 285 -5.88 9.57 25.93
CA ARG A 285 -6.13 8.70 27.09
C ARG A 285 -5.45 9.21 28.36
N ALA A 286 -4.22 9.72 28.26
CA ALA A 286 -3.51 10.31 29.40
C ALA A 286 -4.21 11.57 29.90
N LEU A 287 -4.63 12.47 29.01
CA LEU A 287 -5.37 13.68 29.36
C LEU A 287 -6.70 13.37 30.06
N TYR A 288 -7.51 12.46 29.51
CA TYR A 288 -8.76 12.04 30.15
C TYR A 288 -8.52 11.35 31.49
N GLY A 289 -7.46 10.55 31.61
CA GLY A 289 -7.05 9.95 32.87
C GLY A 289 -6.69 11.00 33.93
N GLN A 290 -5.94 12.03 33.55
CA GLN A 290 -5.59 13.15 34.43
C GLN A 290 -6.82 13.94 34.88
N GLN A 291 -7.72 14.30 33.95
CA GLN A 291 -8.97 15.00 34.27
C GLN A 291 -9.83 14.21 35.27
N ARG A 292 -9.97 12.90 35.05
CA ARG A 292 -10.69 12.01 35.97
C ARG A 292 -10.05 11.97 37.36
N GLY A 293 -8.72 11.91 37.44
CA GLY A 293 -8.00 11.97 38.71
C GLY A 293 -8.22 13.28 39.48
N ILE A 294 -8.24 14.42 38.77
CA ILE A 294 -8.51 15.74 39.35
C ILE A 294 -9.93 15.80 39.92
N ALA A 295 -10.94 15.38 39.14
CA ALA A 295 -12.34 15.35 39.55
C ALA A 295 -12.56 14.52 40.84
N GLN A 296 -12.01 13.29 40.87
CA GLN A 296 -12.12 12.41 42.04
C GLN A 296 -11.41 12.98 43.27
N THR A 297 -10.28 13.66 43.09
CA THR A 297 -9.53 14.29 44.19
C THR A 297 -10.32 15.46 44.77
N LEU A 298 -10.93 16.30 43.92
CA LEU A 298 -11.76 17.42 44.35
C LEU A 298 -12.99 16.94 45.14
N GLN A 299 -13.73 15.96 44.62
CA GLN A 299 -14.92 15.41 45.28
C GLN A 299 -14.59 14.87 46.68
N ARG A 300 -13.51 14.08 46.81
CA ARG A 300 -13.05 13.55 48.12
C ARG A 300 -12.59 14.63 49.09
N ALA A 301 -12.12 15.77 48.59
CA ALA A 301 -11.70 16.87 49.45
C ALA A 301 -12.88 17.65 50.03
N LEU A 302 -14.03 17.62 49.35
CA LEU A 302 -15.24 18.36 49.74
C LEU A 302 -16.14 17.58 50.70
N LEU A 303 -16.11 16.25 50.69
CA LEU A 303 -16.91 15.43 51.60
C LEU A 303 -16.26 15.30 53.00
N PRO A 304 -17.05 15.22 54.08
CA PRO A 304 -16.52 14.98 55.42
C PRO A 304 -15.81 13.63 55.48
N LYS A 305 -14.57 13.59 55.99
CA LYS A 305 -13.81 12.34 56.15
C LYS A 305 -14.30 11.50 57.31
N GLU A 306 -14.70 12.16 58.40
CA GLU A 306 -15.22 11.56 59.63
C GLU A 306 -16.28 12.51 60.19
N LEU A 307 -17.36 11.95 60.75
CA LEU A 307 -18.37 12.70 61.48
C LEU A 307 -17.90 12.93 62.92
N PRO A 308 -18.25 14.06 63.56
CA PRO A 308 -17.86 14.34 64.94
C PRO A 308 -18.51 13.33 65.92
N PRO A 309 -17.77 12.83 66.94
CA PRO A 309 -18.37 12.00 67.96
C PRO A 309 -19.28 12.84 68.87
N ILE A 310 -20.58 12.55 68.86
CA ILE A 310 -21.57 13.28 69.65
C ILE A 310 -22.07 12.39 70.78
N ARG A 311 -22.10 12.91 72.01
CA ARG A 311 -22.60 12.16 73.16
C ARG A 311 -24.10 11.89 73.00
N GLY A 312 -24.53 10.64 73.18
CA GLY A 312 -25.94 10.26 73.10
C GLY A 312 -26.48 10.09 71.67
N LEU A 313 -25.65 10.32 70.65
CA LEU A 313 -26.01 10.20 69.25
C LEU A 313 -24.93 9.45 68.47
N GLU A 314 -25.30 8.29 67.94
CA GLU A 314 -24.46 7.56 66.99
C GLU A 314 -24.72 8.05 65.58
N THR A 315 -23.66 8.35 64.84
CA THR A 315 -23.75 8.92 63.49
C THR A 315 -22.99 8.06 62.49
N SER A 316 -23.57 7.80 61.34
CA SER A 316 -22.89 7.10 60.25
C SER A 316 -23.29 7.70 58.91
N LEU A 317 -22.32 7.83 58.00
CA LEU A 317 -22.53 8.33 56.65
C LEU A 317 -21.95 7.33 55.67
N ARG A 318 -22.72 7.04 54.62
CA ARG A 318 -22.23 6.35 53.43
C ARG A 318 -22.46 7.21 52.22
N TYR A 319 -21.39 7.38 51.45
CA TYR A 319 -21.42 8.10 50.19
C TYR A 319 -20.92 7.18 49.08
N ARG A 320 -21.71 7.04 48.03
CA ARG A 320 -21.38 6.27 46.85
C ARG A 320 -21.48 7.17 45.62
N PRO A 321 -20.36 7.46 44.94
CA PRO A 321 -20.41 8.19 43.69
C PRO A 321 -21.08 7.33 42.60
N GLY A 322 -22.01 7.90 41.85
CA GLY A 322 -22.74 7.31 40.75
C GLY A 322 -21.97 7.28 39.43
N VAL A 323 -20.86 8.02 39.31
CA VAL A 323 -20.22 8.20 38.00
C VAL A 323 -18.97 7.33 37.78
N GLU A 324 -19.04 6.47 36.77
CA GLU A 324 -17.84 6.05 36.03
C GLU A 324 -17.45 7.14 35.01
N GLY A 325 -16.59 8.10 35.38
CA GLY A 325 -16.17 9.12 34.42
C GLY A 325 -15.43 10.32 35.00
N ILE A 326 -15.56 11.46 34.30
CA ILE A 326 -14.92 12.76 34.60
C ILE A 326 -15.86 13.68 35.42
N ASP A 327 -17.14 13.32 35.54
CA ASP A 327 -18.13 14.14 36.23
C ASP A 327 -18.00 13.98 37.76
N VAL A 328 -18.11 15.09 38.49
CA VAL A 328 -18.25 15.18 39.95
C VAL A 328 -19.73 15.41 40.26
N GLY A 329 -20.33 14.72 41.22
CA GLY A 329 -21.73 14.99 41.59
C GLY A 329 -21.91 16.12 42.58
N GLY A 330 -23.18 16.45 42.80
CA GLY A 330 -23.64 17.60 43.59
C GLY A 330 -24.08 17.25 45.01
N ASP A 331 -24.20 15.97 45.33
CA ASP A 331 -24.66 15.44 46.61
C ASP A 331 -23.67 15.69 47.74
N TRP A 332 -24.16 16.18 48.88
CA TRP A 332 -23.40 16.21 50.12
C TRP A 332 -24.28 15.91 51.34
N CYS A 333 -23.66 15.32 52.36
CA CYS A 333 -24.21 15.21 53.69
C CYS A 333 -23.21 15.74 54.70
N ASP A 334 -23.70 16.34 55.77
CA ASP A 334 -22.85 16.88 56.82
C ASP A 334 -23.52 16.81 58.19
N VAL A 335 -22.70 16.72 59.23
CA VAL A 335 -23.12 16.76 60.63
C VAL A 335 -22.18 17.71 61.38
N VAL A 336 -22.76 18.69 62.06
CA VAL A 336 -22.05 19.76 62.76
C VAL A 336 -22.56 19.83 64.18
N GLU A 337 -21.70 19.57 65.15
CA GLU A 337 -21.99 19.88 66.56
C GLU A 337 -21.93 21.40 66.75
N LEU A 338 -23.03 22.01 67.19
CA LEU A 338 -23.13 23.45 67.41
C LEU A 338 -22.82 23.81 68.87
N GLN A 339 -23.40 23.04 69.78
CA GLN A 339 -23.24 23.12 71.24
C GLN A 339 -23.37 21.70 71.80
N PRO A 340 -22.99 21.45 73.06
CA PRO A 340 -23.27 20.16 73.70
C PRO A 340 -24.75 19.79 73.55
N ASP A 341 -25.01 18.57 73.08
CA ASP A 341 -26.34 18.01 72.82
C ASP A 341 -27.15 18.68 71.69
N MET A 342 -26.62 19.72 71.02
CA MET A 342 -27.27 20.39 69.87
C MET A 342 -26.49 20.17 68.58
N VAL A 343 -27.09 19.42 67.65
CA VAL A 343 -26.44 18.96 66.43
C VAL A 343 -27.22 19.43 65.21
N LEU A 344 -26.53 20.01 64.23
CA LEU A 344 -27.10 20.22 62.92
C LEU A 344 -26.74 19.05 62.00
N PHE A 345 -27.71 18.56 61.22
CA PHE A 345 -27.41 17.78 60.03
C PHE A 345 -27.95 18.46 58.78
N VAL A 346 -27.31 18.14 57.67
CA VAL A 346 -27.65 18.65 56.35
C VAL A 346 -27.54 17.51 55.36
N VAL A 347 -28.51 17.42 54.46
CA VAL A 347 -28.41 16.66 53.22
C VAL A 347 -28.79 17.60 52.09
N GLY A 348 -28.00 17.62 51.03
CA GLY A 348 -28.34 18.41 49.87
C GLY A 348 -27.84 17.80 48.58
N ASP A 349 -28.45 18.24 47.49
CA ASP A 349 -28.08 17.88 46.13
C ASP A 349 -28.18 19.11 45.22
N VAL A 350 -27.11 19.38 44.48
CA VAL A 350 -27.02 20.45 43.51
C VAL A 350 -27.40 19.93 42.13
N PHE A 351 -28.41 20.55 41.52
CA PHE A 351 -28.85 20.15 40.19
C PHE A 351 -27.71 20.23 39.15
N GLY A 352 -27.55 19.13 38.43
CA GLY A 352 -26.53 18.97 37.40
C GLY A 352 -25.28 18.25 37.92
N ARG A 353 -24.23 18.25 37.10
CA ARG A 353 -23.00 17.51 37.37
C ARG A 353 -21.76 18.23 36.83
N GLY A 354 -20.60 17.74 37.21
CA GLY A 354 -19.30 18.27 36.78
C GLY A 354 -18.76 19.35 37.72
N LEU A 355 -17.67 19.99 37.29
CA LEU A 355 -16.89 20.91 38.12
C LEU A 355 -17.73 22.06 38.70
N GLU A 356 -18.62 22.64 37.89
CA GLU A 356 -19.49 23.73 38.34
C GLU A 356 -20.53 23.29 39.40
N ALA A 357 -21.01 22.03 39.37
CA ALA A 357 -21.90 21.51 40.42
C ALA A 357 -21.12 21.35 41.73
N ALA A 358 -19.91 20.81 41.64
CA ALA A 358 -19.00 20.63 42.77
C ALA A 358 -18.62 21.96 43.42
N THR A 359 -18.41 23.03 42.65
CA THR A 359 -18.13 24.37 43.20
C THR A 359 -19.32 24.94 43.96
N THR A 360 -20.53 24.79 43.44
CA THR A 360 -21.75 25.24 44.14
C THR A 360 -22.01 24.40 45.40
N MET A 361 -21.82 23.08 45.31
CA MET A 361 -21.91 22.18 46.46
C MET A 361 -20.91 22.59 47.55
N ALA A 362 -19.65 22.84 47.19
CA ALA A 362 -18.63 23.32 48.14
C ALA A 362 -19.04 24.63 48.81
N ALA A 363 -19.51 25.61 48.02
CA ALA A 363 -19.94 26.91 48.53
C ALA A 363 -21.11 26.75 49.51
N LEU A 364 -22.14 25.96 49.14
CA LEU A 364 -23.29 25.67 49.99
C LEU A 364 -22.90 24.93 51.27
N HIS A 365 -22.06 23.90 51.16
CA HIS A 365 -21.57 23.12 52.30
C HIS A 365 -20.89 24.04 53.33
N TYR A 366 -19.94 24.87 52.92
CA TYR A 366 -19.25 25.78 53.85
C TYR A 366 -20.13 26.93 54.34
N ALA A 367 -21.04 27.46 53.51
CA ALA A 367 -21.97 28.51 53.92
C ALA A 367 -22.92 28.01 55.02
N ILE A 368 -23.46 26.78 54.89
CA ILE A 368 -24.31 26.22 55.94
C ILE A 368 -23.55 26.08 57.26
N ARG A 369 -22.32 25.55 57.22
CA ARG A 369 -21.48 25.44 58.42
C ARG A 369 -21.27 26.78 59.09
N ALA A 370 -21.06 27.85 58.32
CA ALA A 370 -20.88 29.20 58.85
C ALA A 370 -22.17 29.71 59.52
N TYR A 371 -23.30 29.68 58.81
CA TYR A 371 -24.58 30.17 59.35
C TYR A 371 -25.07 29.35 60.55
N ALA A 372 -24.86 28.04 60.54
CA ALA A 372 -25.22 27.18 61.65
C ALA A 372 -24.48 27.55 62.95
N ARG A 373 -23.21 27.94 62.85
CA ARG A 373 -22.39 28.37 64.00
C ARG A 373 -22.80 29.71 64.58
N GLU A 374 -23.59 30.51 63.84
CA GLU A 374 -24.19 31.74 64.37
C GLU A 374 -25.38 31.46 65.32
N GLY A 375 -25.85 30.20 65.38
CA GLY A 375 -26.95 29.78 66.26
C GLY A 375 -28.34 29.94 65.64
N ASP A 376 -28.41 30.15 64.32
CA ASP A 376 -29.67 30.30 63.60
C ASP A 376 -30.48 28.99 63.56
N ALA A 377 -31.81 29.13 63.57
CA ALA A 377 -32.73 28.01 63.35
C ALA A 377 -32.72 27.52 61.88
N PRO A 378 -33.06 26.25 61.59
CA PRO A 378 -32.94 25.66 60.26
C PRO A 378 -33.59 26.47 59.13
N ALA A 379 -34.79 27.05 59.33
CA ALA A 379 -35.43 27.85 58.28
C ALA A 379 -34.68 29.16 57.99
N THR A 380 -34.03 29.75 59.01
CA THR A 380 -33.21 30.95 58.86
C THR A 380 -31.92 30.64 58.11
N VAL A 381 -31.29 29.50 58.41
CA VAL A 381 -30.12 29.01 57.67
C VAL A 381 -30.47 28.84 56.18
N LEU A 382 -31.58 28.18 55.85
CA LEU A 382 -32.01 28.01 54.45
C LEU A 382 -32.33 29.35 53.75
N ALA A 383 -32.92 30.31 54.47
CA ALA A 383 -33.16 31.65 53.93
C ALA A 383 -31.86 32.39 53.59
N LYS A 384 -30.86 32.33 54.49
CA LYS A 384 -29.52 32.91 54.26
C LYS A 384 -28.79 32.24 53.09
N LEU A 385 -28.91 30.93 52.93
CA LEU A 385 -28.35 30.22 51.77
C LEU A 385 -29.01 30.63 50.45
N SER A 386 -30.35 30.75 50.45
CA SER A 386 -31.08 31.16 49.25
C SER A 386 -30.65 32.55 48.80
N ALA A 387 -30.48 33.49 49.74
CA ALA A 387 -29.92 34.81 49.46
C ALA A 387 -28.46 34.76 48.97
N PHE A 388 -27.63 33.91 49.57
CA PHE A 388 -26.22 33.73 49.16
C PHE A 388 -26.09 33.26 47.70
N VAL A 389 -26.86 32.23 47.29
CA VAL A 389 -26.79 31.69 45.92
C VAL A 389 -27.34 32.64 44.87
N GLN A 390 -28.37 33.44 45.20
CA GLN A 390 -28.90 34.45 44.28
C GLN A 390 -27.86 35.51 43.86
N VAL A 391 -26.83 35.73 44.68
CA VAL A 391 -25.76 36.71 44.42
C VAL A 391 -24.66 36.14 43.52
N GLU A 392 -24.35 34.84 43.61
CA GLU A 392 -23.14 34.27 42.99
C GLU A 392 -23.34 33.48 41.69
N GLN A 393 -24.51 32.91 41.39
CA GLN A 393 -24.60 31.85 40.36
C GLN A 393 -25.89 31.93 39.52
N GLY A 394 -25.80 32.49 38.31
CA GLY A 394 -26.86 32.34 37.32
C GLY A 394 -27.05 30.87 36.92
N ARG A 395 -28.28 30.35 37.11
CA ARG A 395 -28.85 29.11 36.52
C ARG A 395 -28.64 27.77 37.25
N ARG A 396 -28.22 27.72 38.52
CA ARG A 396 -28.21 26.46 39.30
C ARG A 396 -29.07 26.56 40.55
N PHE A 397 -29.71 25.46 40.92
CA PHE A 397 -30.50 25.33 42.14
C PHE A 397 -30.10 24.05 42.87
N ALA A 398 -30.36 24.01 44.18
CA ALA A 398 -30.06 22.85 45.02
C ALA A 398 -31.23 22.52 45.92
N SER A 399 -31.51 21.23 46.09
CA SER A 399 -32.41 20.75 47.12
C SER A 399 -31.63 20.62 48.43
N VAL A 400 -32.18 21.09 49.55
CA VAL A 400 -31.50 21.02 50.86
C VAL A 400 -32.48 20.67 51.97
N LEU A 401 -32.16 19.63 52.73
CA LEU A 401 -32.79 19.31 54.00
C LEU A 401 -31.85 19.73 55.12
N CYS A 402 -32.35 20.52 56.07
CA CYS A 402 -31.59 21.00 57.22
C CYS A 402 -32.34 20.67 58.51
N GLY A 403 -31.65 20.04 59.45
CA GLY A 403 -32.26 19.63 60.72
C GLY A 403 -31.39 19.93 61.92
N LEU A 404 -32.02 20.40 62.98
CA LEU A 404 -31.43 20.65 64.29
C LEU A 404 -31.96 19.60 65.28
N LEU A 405 -31.06 18.80 65.84
CA LEU A 405 -31.34 17.81 66.86
C LEU A 405 -30.99 18.40 68.23
N ASP A 406 -31.95 18.36 69.13
CA ASP A 406 -31.71 18.38 70.57
C ASP A 406 -31.63 16.93 71.05
N VAL A 407 -30.40 16.43 71.20
CA VAL A 407 -30.11 15.04 71.55
C VAL A 407 -30.64 14.72 72.94
N ARG A 408 -30.49 15.65 73.89
CA ARG A 408 -30.90 15.47 75.28
C ARG A 408 -32.40 15.67 75.47
N GLY A 409 -32.97 16.65 74.79
CA GLY A 409 -34.40 16.96 74.81
C GLY A 409 -35.24 16.04 73.91
N HIS A 410 -34.61 15.12 73.17
CA HIS A 410 -35.28 14.20 72.27
C HIS A 410 -36.18 14.92 71.26
N ARG A 411 -35.66 15.99 70.65
CA ARG A 411 -36.44 16.84 69.74
C ARG A 411 -35.69 17.06 68.44
N LEU A 412 -36.43 17.00 67.34
CA LEU A 412 -35.95 17.27 66.00
C LEU A 412 -36.70 18.46 65.40
N VAL A 413 -35.96 19.47 64.95
CA VAL A 413 -36.50 20.60 64.17
C VAL A 413 -35.99 20.49 62.74
N LEU A 414 -36.89 20.46 61.75
CA LEU A 414 -36.54 20.33 60.34
C LEU A 414 -37.05 21.50 59.52
N ALA A 415 -36.25 21.95 58.56
CA ALA A 415 -36.68 22.78 57.46
C ALA A 415 -36.25 22.14 56.13
N ASN A 416 -37.11 22.24 55.12
CA ASN A 416 -36.92 21.57 53.83
C ASN A 416 -36.99 22.58 52.67
N ALA A 417 -35.93 22.69 51.89
CA ALA A 417 -35.83 23.43 50.64
C ALA A 417 -35.92 22.49 49.44
N GLY A 418 -37.09 21.85 49.25
CA GLY A 418 -37.39 21.01 48.09
C GLY A 418 -36.64 19.67 48.02
N HIS A 419 -36.12 19.19 49.15
CA HIS A 419 -35.47 17.89 49.29
C HIS A 419 -36.45 16.81 49.78
N LEU A 420 -36.01 15.55 49.81
CA LEU A 420 -36.81 14.42 50.26
C LEU A 420 -36.95 14.40 51.80
N PRO A 421 -38.10 13.97 52.35
CA PRO A 421 -38.30 13.88 53.79
C PRO A 421 -37.45 12.74 54.38
N PRO A 422 -36.83 12.93 55.56
CA PRO A 422 -36.06 11.87 56.20
C PRO A 422 -36.98 10.82 56.81
N LEU A 423 -36.51 9.57 56.88
CA LEU A 423 -37.23 8.47 57.50
C LEU A 423 -36.88 8.36 58.98
N LEU A 424 -37.86 8.48 59.87
CA LEU A 424 -37.71 8.20 61.30
C LEU A 424 -38.15 6.76 61.60
N VAL A 425 -37.25 5.99 62.20
CA VAL A 425 -37.46 4.60 62.59
C VAL A 425 -37.41 4.52 64.12
N SER A 426 -38.51 4.11 64.72
CA SER A 426 -38.66 3.85 66.16
C SER A 426 -39.23 2.44 66.33
N ASP A 427 -39.16 1.86 67.52
CA ASP A 427 -39.62 0.48 67.81
C ASP A 427 -40.99 0.16 67.15
N GLY A 428 -40.96 -0.68 66.11
CA GLY A 428 -42.12 -1.08 65.31
C GLY A 428 -42.72 -0.04 64.35
N ASN A 429 -42.27 1.23 64.36
CA ASN A 429 -42.80 2.30 63.52
C ASN A 429 -41.74 2.90 62.57
N ARG A 430 -42.12 3.09 61.31
CA ARG A 430 -41.28 3.69 60.26
C ARG A 430 -42.11 4.77 59.57
N SER A 431 -41.76 6.04 59.75
CA SER A 431 -42.54 7.16 59.21
C SER A 431 -41.63 8.26 58.67
N TYR A 432 -41.97 8.78 57.50
CA TYR A 432 -41.31 9.96 56.94
C TYR A 432 -41.68 11.20 57.74
N VAL A 433 -40.69 12.04 58.05
CA VAL A 433 -40.90 13.28 58.79
C VAL A 433 -41.17 14.40 57.79
N GLU A 434 -42.47 14.67 57.57
CA GLU A 434 -42.92 15.65 56.59
C GLU A 434 -42.72 17.08 57.10
N ALA A 435 -41.90 17.85 56.38
CA ALA A 435 -41.81 19.30 56.50
C ALA A 435 -42.38 19.93 55.23
N ALA A 436 -43.20 20.97 55.36
CA ALA A 436 -43.76 21.66 54.19
C ALA A 436 -42.62 22.15 53.27
N PRO A 437 -42.53 21.66 52.02
CA PRO A 437 -41.38 21.95 51.18
C PRO A 437 -41.37 23.42 50.75
N GLY A 438 -40.28 24.11 51.09
CA GLY A 438 -39.94 25.43 50.57
C GLY A 438 -39.31 25.36 49.17
N PRO A 439 -39.10 26.50 48.51
CA PRO A 439 -38.45 26.56 47.20
C PRO A 439 -37.01 26.04 47.28
N PRO A 440 -36.51 25.26 46.30
CA PRO A 440 -35.10 24.89 46.24
C PRO A 440 -34.19 26.12 46.32
N ILE A 441 -33.02 25.95 46.94
CA ILE A 441 -32.02 27.01 47.06
C ILE A 441 -31.62 27.50 45.66
N GLY A 442 -31.58 28.80 45.43
CA GLY A 442 -31.29 29.40 44.12
C GLY A 442 -32.50 29.59 43.20
N VAL A 443 -33.69 29.12 43.58
CA VAL A 443 -34.95 29.44 42.89
C VAL A 443 -35.53 30.73 43.47
N ASN A 444 -35.80 31.72 42.61
CA ASN A 444 -36.41 32.97 43.06
C ASN A 444 -37.88 32.74 43.46
N SER A 445 -38.18 32.92 44.74
CA SER A 445 -39.51 32.70 45.32
C SER A 445 -39.63 33.50 46.61
N GLU A 446 -40.79 34.13 46.82
CA GLU A 446 -41.11 34.88 48.03
C GLU A 446 -41.63 33.98 49.18
N ARG A 447 -41.72 32.67 48.95
CA ARG A 447 -42.23 31.72 49.97
C ARG A 447 -41.18 31.50 51.07
N PRO A 448 -41.53 31.70 52.35
CA PRO A 448 -40.60 31.44 53.45
C PRO A 448 -40.41 29.94 53.67
N TYR A 449 -39.22 29.56 54.14
CA TYR A 449 -38.97 28.23 54.69
C TYR A 449 -39.71 28.07 56.02
N ARG A 450 -40.29 26.89 56.26
CA ARG A 450 -41.06 26.58 57.46
C ARG A 450 -40.38 25.45 58.23
N GLU A 451 -40.52 25.52 59.55
CA GLU A 451 -39.99 24.51 60.45
C GLU A 451 -41.10 23.56 60.90
N VAL A 452 -40.76 22.29 61.02
CA VAL A 452 -41.55 21.30 61.76
C VAL A 452 -40.75 20.81 62.94
N THR A 453 -41.39 20.72 64.10
CA THR A 453 -40.82 20.11 65.30
C THR A 453 -41.47 18.76 65.51
N VAL A 454 -40.65 17.74 65.79
CA VAL A 454 -41.10 16.40 66.12
C VAL A 454 -40.36 15.90 67.36
N ASP A 455 -41.09 15.30 68.28
CA ASP A 455 -40.52 14.58 69.42
C ASP A 455 -39.99 13.23 68.95
N VAL A 456 -38.77 12.89 69.34
CA VAL A 456 -38.02 11.73 68.89
C VAL A 456 -38.02 10.66 69.99
N PRO A 457 -38.70 9.51 69.79
CA PRO A 457 -38.68 8.46 70.79
C PRO A 457 -37.26 7.97 71.11
N PRO A 458 -36.96 7.55 72.35
CA PRO A 458 -35.69 6.94 72.71
C PRO A 458 -35.36 5.74 71.81
N GLY A 459 -34.08 5.57 71.45
CA GLY A 459 -33.63 4.50 70.55
C GLY A 459 -33.97 4.70 69.06
N SER A 460 -34.59 5.83 68.69
CA SER A 460 -34.95 6.09 67.28
C SER A 460 -33.72 6.30 66.40
N THR A 461 -33.85 5.95 65.13
CA THR A 461 -32.87 6.22 64.07
C THR A 461 -33.52 7.10 63.00
N LEU A 462 -32.90 8.24 62.71
CA LEU A 462 -33.25 9.11 61.59
C LEU A 462 -32.34 8.79 60.40
N LEU A 463 -32.94 8.55 59.24
CA LEU A 463 -32.25 8.28 57.98
C LEU A 463 -32.55 9.41 56.99
N ALA A 464 -31.52 10.16 56.61
CA ALA A 464 -31.61 11.21 55.61
C ALA A 464 -30.76 10.81 54.39
N PHE A 465 -31.25 11.10 53.18
CA PHE A 465 -30.67 10.55 51.97
C PHE A 465 -30.91 11.46 50.76
N THR A 466 -30.05 11.36 49.76
CA THR A 466 -30.24 12.04 48.47
C THR A 466 -31.12 11.21 47.53
N ASP A 467 -31.59 11.85 46.45
CA ASP A 467 -32.52 11.26 45.49
C ASP A 467 -31.96 10.02 44.79
N GLY A 468 -30.64 9.95 44.55
CA GLY A 468 -30.00 8.78 43.94
C GLY A 468 -30.19 7.46 44.69
N LEU A 469 -30.62 7.49 45.96
CA LEU A 469 -30.98 6.28 46.70
C LEU A 469 -32.36 5.70 46.34
N VAL A 470 -33.29 6.56 45.91
CA VAL A 470 -34.71 6.20 45.70
C VAL A 470 -35.20 6.43 44.28
N GLU A 471 -34.59 7.36 43.55
CA GLU A 471 -34.98 7.70 42.19
C GLU A 471 -34.46 6.66 41.19
N ARG A 472 -35.37 6.19 40.34
CA ARG A 472 -35.07 5.24 39.28
C ARG A 472 -35.82 5.65 38.02
N ARG A 473 -35.17 5.48 36.86
CA ARG A 473 -35.78 5.84 35.57
C ARG A 473 -37.03 5.00 35.29
N GLY A 474 -38.14 5.68 35.05
CA GLY A 474 -39.41 5.04 34.73
C GLY A 474 -40.18 4.54 35.96
N GLU A 475 -39.77 4.91 37.16
CA GLU A 475 -40.43 4.59 38.42
C GLU A 475 -40.97 5.87 39.08
N ALA A 476 -42.10 5.78 39.77
CA ALA A 476 -42.60 6.88 40.59
C ALA A 476 -41.77 7.01 41.88
N LEU A 477 -41.51 8.23 42.33
CA LEU A 477 -40.73 8.50 43.54
C LEU A 477 -41.29 7.80 44.79
N ASP A 478 -42.62 7.73 44.91
CA ASP A 478 -43.31 7.07 46.03
C ASP A 478 -42.99 5.58 46.13
N GLU A 479 -42.76 4.90 45.01
CA GLU A 479 -42.35 3.49 44.99
C GLU A 479 -40.91 3.33 45.51
N GLY A 480 -40.02 4.26 45.14
CA GLY A 480 -38.66 4.34 45.65
C GLY A 480 -38.61 4.57 47.17
N LEU A 481 -39.43 5.50 47.66
CA LEU A 481 -39.58 5.77 49.09
C LEU A 481 -40.20 4.58 49.84
N ALA A 482 -41.20 3.90 49.28
CA ALA A 482 -41.75 2.69 49.90
C ALA A 482 -40.67 1.60 50.01
N ARG A 483 -39.88 1.39 48.96
CA ARG A 483 -38.77 0.44 48.95
C ARG A 483 -37.69 0.78 49.98
N LEU A 484 -37.32 2.04 50.12
CA LEU A 484 -36.34 2.48 51.13
C LEU A 484 -36.85 2.17 52.55
N LYS A 485 -38.13 2.45 52.80
CA LYS A 485 -38.79 2.16 54.07
C LYS A 485 -38.81 0.66 54.38
N ASP A 486 -39.00 -0.19 53.37
CA ASP A 486 -39.01 -1.65 53.52
C ASP A 486 -37.60 -2.24 53.68
N ALA A 487 -36.59 -1.61 53.08
CA ALA A 487 -35.19 -2.06 53.11
C ALA A 487 -34.51 -1.90 54.48
N VAL A 488 -35.10 -1.17 55.43
CA VAL A 488 -34.55 -1.00 56.79
C VAL A 488 -34.52 -2.37 57.51
N PRO A 489 -33.35 -2.87 57.94
CA PRO A 489 -33.21 -4.15 58.65
C PRO A 489 -33.97 -4.17 59.98
N THR A 490 -34.42 -5.37 60.40
CA THR A 490 -35.03 -5.60 61.72
C THR A 490 -34.49 -6.89 62.33
N PRO A 491 -33.93 -6.91 63.55
CA PRO A 491 -33.63 -5.75 64.40
C PRO A 491 -32.47 -4.90 63.86
N LEU A 492 -32.41 -3.62 64.27
CA LEU A 492 -31.27 -2.74 63.99
C LEU A 492 -30.11 -3.11 64.94
N SER A 493 -29.10 -3.81 64.44
CA SER A 493 -27.90 -4.15 65.22
C SER A 493 -27.02 -2.91 65.42
N SER A 494 -26.19 -2.61 64.42
CA SER A 494 -25.33 -1.43 64.35
C SER A 494 -25.82 -0.48 63.26
N LEU A 495 -25.57 0.82 63.44
CA LEU A 495 -25.97 1.81 62.45
C LEU A 495 -25.18 1.64 61.14
N ASP A 496 -23.90 1.30 61.24
CA ASP A 496 -23.05 1.02 60.08
C ASP A 496 -23.56 -0.18 59.25
N GLU A 497 -23.82 -1.33 59.87
CA GLU A 497 -24.34 -2.50 59.14
C GLU A 497 -25.72 -2.22 58.55
N CYS A 498 -26.55 -1.43 59.23
CA CYS A 498 -27.85 -1.01 58.72
C CYS A 498 -27.71 -0.23 57.42
N LEU A 499 -26.86 0.80 57.40
CA LEU A 499 -26.63 1.64 56.23
C LEU A 499 -26.00 0.83 55.08
N ASP A 500 -25.05 -0.05 55.39
CA ASP A 500 -24.42 -0.92 54.39
C ASP A 500 -25.41 -1.90 53.77
N ALA A 501 -26.30 -2.50 54.57
CA ALA A 501 -27.36 -3.38 54.09
C ALA A 501 -28.37 -2.63 53.21
N MET A 502 -28.77 -1.41 53.61
CA MET A 502 -29.67 -0.57 52.83
C MET A 502 -29.06 -0.17 51.50
N LEU A 503 -27.79 0.25 51.47
CA LEU A 503 -27.11 0.57 50.22
C LEU A 503 -26.97 -0.63 49.29
N ALA A 504 -26.66 -1.81 49.83
CA ALA A 504 -26.58 -3.03 49.05
C ALA A 504 -27.93 -3.43 48.43
N ALA A 505 -29.04 -3.18 49.13
CA ALA A 505 -30.39 -3.50 48.67
C ALA A 505 -30.94 -2.46 47.67
N LEU A 506 -30.61 -1.17 47.85
CA LEU A 506 -31.23 -0.06 47.13
C LEU A 506 -30.44 0.39 45.90
N VAL A 507 -29.10 0.34 45.93
CA VAL A 507 -28.26 0.84 44.83
C VAL A 507 -28.06 -0.23 43.75
N LEU A 508 -28.62 0.02 42.57
CA LEU A 508 -28.48 -0.86 41.42
C LEU A 508 -27.05 -0.87 40.84
N PRO A 509 -26.58 -1.99 40.27
CA PRO A 509 -25.36 -2.01 39.48
C PRO A 509 -25.46 -1.04 38.30
N GLY A 510 -24.58 -0.03 38.26
CA GLY A 510 -24.55 0.98 37.19
C GLY A 510 -25.48 2.18 37.39
N ALA A 511 -25.99 2.42 38.60
CA ALA A 511 -26.61 3.69 38.99
C ALA A 511 -25.67 4.86 38.61
N ARG A 512 -26.24 5.91 38.01
CA ARG A 512 -25.49 7.03 37.40
C ARG A 512 -25.42 8.28 38.28
N ASP A 513 -26.27 8.36 39.28
CA ASP A 513 -26.40 9.50 40.17
C ASP A 513 -25.70 9.20 41.49
N ASP A 514 -25.16 10.24 42.11
CA ASP A 514 -24.49 10.10 43.40
C ASP A 514 -25.51 9.71 44.47
N THR A 515 -25.04 9.05 45.53
CA THR A 515 -25.93 8.54 46.57
C THR A 515 -25.30 8.79 47.92
N ALA A 516 -25.97 9.57 48.75
CA ALA A 516 -25.58 9.77 50.13
C ALA A 516 -26.68 9.26 51.07
N LEU A 517 -26.28 8.55 52.12
CA LEU A 517 -27.16 8.03 53.17
C LEU A 517 -26.54 8.35 54.53
N LEU A 518 -27.20 9.21 55.28
CA LEU A 518 -26.86 9.63 56.63
C LEU A 518 -27.80 8.97 57.64
N GLY A 519 -27.24 8.31 58.64
CA GLY A 519 -27.95 7.76 59.79
C GLY A 519 -27.57 8.48 61.07
N LEU A 520 -28.58 8.79 61.90
CA LEU A 520 -28.44 9.41 63.22
C LEU A 520 -29.29 8.62 64.22
N ARG A 521 -28.67 7.92 65.17
CA ARG A 521 -29.35 7.06 66.16
C ARG A 521 -29.19 7.59 67.57
N TRP A 522 -30.30 7.82 68.27
CA TRP A 522 -30.29 8.19 69.68
C TRP A 522 -29.97 6.95 70.52
N THR A 523 -28.93 7.03 71.36
CA THR A 523 -28.45 5.88 72.16
C THR A 523 -28.93 5.89 73.61
N GLY A 524 -29.73 6.89 73.98
CA GLY A 524 -30.21 7.16 75.34
C GLY A 524 -31.72 7.01 75.47
#